data_AF-A0A2V8CM36-F1
#
_entry.id   AF-A0A2V8CM36-F1
#
_cell.length_a   1.000
_cell.length_b   1.000
_cell.length_c   1.000
_cell.angle_alpha   90.00
_cell.angle_beta   90.00
_cell.angle_gamma   90.00
#
_symmetry.space_group_name_H-M   'P 1'
#
loop_
_entity.id
_entity.type
_entity.pdbx_description
1 polymer ?
#
loop_
_entity_poly.entity_id
_entity_poly.type
_entity_poly.pdbx_seq_one_letter_code
_entity_poly.pdbx_strand_id
1 'polypeptide(L)'
;MDDRRQHTRVDARAENRRRHRDGHGKRADREHGLSRGGDPPVVIAVDAVFDHCILHGFPFADEIKHHHRVREQRHHRREDPVGDVTRDIAAAQADGGSREETGKADEHGREQRLSQQQIIPSPFVIDWIARVAGAQPAPRRALDLAMGRGRHALPLARAAFDTFGVDIRFDAVRDAVVSAAAEGFVVRGWCADLTRHPLPPGRFDLVVVSRYLQRDLSRSIADTLKAGGVLLYETFTTAQLAHGVGPRSPDHLLLPGELRGAFADLEILFYEEVISPEAVARLAAKK
;
A
#
# COMPACT_ATOMS: atom_id res chain seq x y z
N MET A 1 -50.97 -50.00 40.98
CA MET A 1 -50.53 -50.38 39.62
C MET A 1 -49.27 -49.56 39.38
N ASP A 2 -48.13 -50.01 39.92
CA ASP A 2 -47.08 -50.76 39.20
C ASP A 2 -46.56 -49.93 38.00
N ASP A 3 -45.28 -49.62 37.84
CA ASP A 3 -44.13 -50.48 38.07
C ASP A 3 -42.81 -49.68 38.19
N ARG A 4 -41.83 -50.39 38.73
CA ARG A 4 -40.47 -50.07 39.16
C ARG A 4 -39.56 -49.54 38.05
N ARG A 5 -38.51 -48.80 38.44
CA ARG A 5 -37.09 -49.27 38.42
C ARG A 5 -36.12 -48.19 38.90
N GLN A 6 -35.46 -48.49 40.01
CA GLN A 6 -34.17 -47.94 40.43
C GLN A 6 -33.06 -48.94 40.06
N HIS A 7 -31.85 -48.44 39.75
CA HIS A 7 -30.49 -48.97 40.11
C HIS A 7 -29.42 -48.44 39.13
N THR A 8 -28.58 -47.47 39.51
CA THR A 8 -27.22 -47.54 40.12
C THR A 8 -26.02 -47.78 39.17
N ARG A 9 -25.25 -46.70 38.97
CA ARG A 9 -23.77 -46.49 39.09
C ARG A 9 -22.74 -47.63 38.84
N VAL A 10 -21.78 -47.29 37.95
CA VAL A 10 -20.29 -47.19 38.12
C VAL A 10 -19.39 -48.44 38.11
N ASP A 11 -18.38 -48.38 37.21
CA ASP A 11 -17.00 -48.94 37.11
C ASP A 11 -16.65 -50.41 37.40
N ALA A 12 -15.92 -51.05 36.46
CA ALA A 12 -14.51 -51.49 36.64
C ALA A 12 -13.95 -52.41 35.52
N ARG A 13 -12.73 -52.07 35.06
CA ARG A 13 -11.53 -52.91 34.74
C ARG A 13 -11.62 -54.22 33.91
N ALA A 14 -10.82 -54.25 32.83
CA ALA A 14 -9.89 -55.33 32.43
C ALA A 14 -9.01 -54.76 31.28
N GLU A 15 -7.72 -54.45 31.39
CA GLU A 15 -6.53 -55.24 31.71
C GLU A 15 -6.26 -56.39 30.70
N ASN A 16 -5.38 -56.15 29.72
CA ASN A 16 -4.48 -57.19 29.23
C ASN A 16 -3.15 -56.58 28.78
N ARG A 17 -2.06 -57.20 29.24
CA ARG A 17 -0.68 -56.69 29.25
C ARG A 17 0.24 -57.83 28.80
N ARG A 18 1.32 -57.47 28.08
CA ARG A 18 2.58 -58.23 27.84
C ARG A 18 2.51 -59.24 26.67
N ARG A 19 3.52 -59.38 25.81
CA ARG A 19 5.00 -59.42 25.99
C ARG A 19 5.68 -58.86 24.72
N HIS A 20 6.69 -57.98 24.73
CA HIS A 20 8.10 -58.00 25.19
C HIS A 20 9.10 -58.83 24.37
N ARG A 21 10.21 -58.13 24.02
CA ARG A 21 11.59 -58.55 23.63
C ARG A 21 11.86 -58.83 22.15
N ASP A 22 13.00 -58.51 21.56
CA ASP A 22 14.22 -57.75 21.93
C ASP A 22 15.00 -57.56 20.60
N GLY A 23 15.84 -56.52 20.48
CA GLY A 23 16.73 -56.38 19.31
C GLY A 23 17.57 -55.10 19.29
N HIS A 24 18.64 -55.09 20.08
CA HIS A 24 19.71 -54.08 20.04
C HIS A 24 20.46 -54.06 18.68
N GLY A 25 20.84 -52.87 18.20
CA GLY A 25 21.73 -52.75 17.04
C GLY A 25 22.24 -51.35 16.72
N LYS A 26 23.25 -50.89 17.48
CA LYS A 26 24.38 -50.00 17.09
C LYS A 26 24.14 -48.52 16.71
N ARG A 27 24.80 -47.67 17.52
CA ARG A 27 25.25 -46.29 17.21
C ARG A 27 26.22 -46.29 16.03
N ALA A 28 26.10 -45.28 15.17
CA ALA A 28 27.22 -44.69 14.44
C ALA A 28 26.90 -43.21 14.18
N ASP A 29 27.75 -42.33 14.70
CA ASP A 29 27.78 -40.90 14.42
C ASP A 29 27.97 -40.66 12.92
N ARG A 30 27.10 -39.85 12.32
CA ARG A 30 27.42 -39.02 11.15
C ARG A 30 26.65 -37.71 11.21
N GLU A 31 27.35 -36.75 11.77
CA GLU A 31 27.20 -35.32 11.53
C GLU A 31 27.38 -34.99 10.02
N HIS A 32 26.80 -33.84 9.62
CA HIS A 32 26.97 -33.09 8.36
C HIS A 32 25.94 -33.34 7.24
N GLY A 33 25.17 -32.29 6.92
CA GLY A 33 24.42 -32.21 5.66
C GLY A 33 23.16 -31.36 5.63
N LEU A 34 22.91 -30.43 6.56
CA LEU A 34 21.86 -29.43 6.36
C LEU A 34 22.36 -28.37 5.37
N SER A 35 21.99 -28.52 4.10
CA SER A 35 22.15 -27.48 3.10
C SER A 35 21.13 -27.65 1.98
N ARG A 36 20.41 -26.55 1.72
CA ARG A 36 19.59 -26.22 0.55
C ARG A 36 18.16 -26.76 0.53
N GLY A 37 17.29 -26.06 1.27
CA GLY A 37 15.91 -25.81 0.84
C GLY A 37 15.75 -24.29 0.78
N GLY A 38 15.83 -23.72 -0.41
CA GLY A 38 15.71 -22.27 -0.62
C GLY A 38 14.35 -21.75 -0.18
N ASP A 39 14.30 -20.48 0.18
CA ASP A 39 13.05 -19.78 0.47
C ASP A 39 12.05 -19.99 -0.69
N PRO A 40 10.74 -20.15 -0.38
CA PRO A 40 9.73 -20.18 -1.43
C PRO A 40 9.83 -18.88 -2.23
N PRO A 41 9.67 -18.90 -3.57
CA PRO A 41 9.96 -17.73 -4.39
C PRO A 41 9.02 -16.57 -4.07
N VAL A 42 9.56 -15.34 -4.06
CA VAL A 42 8.76 -14.14 -4.35
C VAL A 42 8.18 -14.37 -5.73
N VAL A 43 6.88 -14.64 -5.83
CA VAL A 43 6.19 -14.57 -7.12
C VAL A 43 5.93 -13.10 -7.38
N ILE A 44 6.87 -12.45 -8.06
CA ILE A 44 6.54 -11.25 -8.84
C ILE A 44 5.63 -11.75 -9.95
N ALA A 45 4.32 -11.67 -9.73
CA ALA A 45 3.38 -11.93 -10.80
C ALA A 45 3.56 -10.80 -11.81
N VAL A 46 4.28 -11.11 -12.89
CA VAL A 46 4.35 -10.27 -14.08
C VAL A 46 3.03 -10.34 -14.86
N ASP A 47 2.11 -11.25 -14.50
CA ASP A 47 0.71 -11.29 -14.93
C ASP A 47 -0.09 -12.16 -13.96
N ALA A 48 -0.95 -11.58 -13.12
CA ALA A 48 -1.98 -12.34 -12.39
C ALA A 48 -3.15 -11.44 -11.93
N VAL A 49 -4.08 -11.19 -12.87
CA VAL A 49 -5.54 -11.05 -12.70
C VAL A 49 -5.98 -10.34 -11.41
N PHE A 50 -5.98 -9.00 -11.36
CA PHE A 50 -7.03 -8.13 -11.94
C PHE A 50 -6.66 -7.46 -13.28
N ASP A 51 -5.75 -8.07 -14.06
CA ASP A 51 -5.00 -7.53 -15.21
C ASP A 51 -3.84 -6.60 -14.84
N HIS A 52 -3.46 -6.53 -13.56
CA HIS A 52 -2.32 -5.72 -13.09
C HIS A 52 -1.50 -6.42 -12.00
N CYS A 53 -0.19 -6.14 -11.96
CA CYS A 53 0.78 -6.75 -11.03
C CYS A 53 0.41 -6.51 -9.57
N ILE A 54 0.08 -7.59 -8.85
CA ILE A 54 -0.16 -7.57 -7.40
C ILE A 54 1.11 -8.05 -6.71
N LEU A 55 1.66 -7.23 -5.82
CA LEU A 55 2.78 -7.59 -4.96
C LEU A 55 2.27 -8.46 -3.81
N HIS A 56 2.72 -9.71 -3.74
CA HIS A 56 2.47 -10.62 -2.63
C HIS A 56 3.80 -11.05 -2.00
N GLY A 57 3.89 -10.90 -0.67
CA GLY A 57 4.85 -11.56 0.23
C GLY A 57 6.32 -11.61 -0.21
N PHE A 58 7.19 -10.82 0.43
CA PHE A 58 8.64 -10.92 0.24
C PHE A 58 9.25 -12.04 1.10
N PRO A 59 9.96 -13.01 0.48
CA PRO A 59 11.03 -13.71 1.17
C PRO A 59 12.31 -12.87 1.31
N PHE A 60 12.95 -12.97 2.46
CA PHE A 60 14.18 -12.27 2.81
C PHE A 60 15.39 -13.16 2.52
N ALA A 61 15.81 -13.20 1.25
CA ALA A 61 17.13 -13.69 0.88
C ALA A 61 17.63 -12.92 -0.35
N ASP A 62 18.84 -12.39 -0.20
CA ASP A 62 19.67 -11.69 -1.20
C ASP A 62 19.44 -10.18 -1.38
N GLU A 63 19.97 -9.45 -0.40
CA GLU A 63 20.47 -8.08 -0.53
C GLU A 63 21.49 -7.94 -1.68
N ILE A 64 21.44 -6.80 -2.37
CA ILE A 64 22.56 -6.16 -3.09
C ILE A 64 23.16 -6.98 -4.26
N LYS A 65 22.59 -6.80 -5.47
CA LYS A 65 23.30 -6.74 -6.78
C LYS A 65 22.30 -6.63 -7.96
N HIS A 66 21.66 -5.47 -8.12
CA HIS A 66 21.04 -5.14 -9.42
C HIS A 66 21.07 -3.65 -9.77
N HIS A 67 21.13 -2.75 -8.78
CA HIS A 67 21.14 -1.31 -9.03
C HIS A 67 22.46 -0.71 -9.55
N HIS A 68 23.53 -1.50 -9.72
CA HIS A 68 24.76 -1.05 -10.38
C HIS A 68 24.87 -1.43 -11.87
N ARG A 69 23.92 -2.19 -12.46
CA ARG A 69 24.06 -2.70 -13.84
C ARG A 69 23.12 -2.10 -14.90
N VAL A 70 22.39 -1.04 -14.54
CA VAL A 70 21.52 -0.30 -15.49
C VAL A 70 21.97 1.17 -15.66
N ARG A 71 22.97 1.64 -14.88
CA ARG A 71 23.59 2.96 -15.06
C ARG A 71 24.84 2.97 -15.96
N GLU A 72 25.51 1.84 -16.17
CA GLU A 72 26.72 1.78 -17.02
C GLU A 72 26.44 1.43 -18.50
N GLN A 73 25.22 0.99 -18.85
CA GLN A 73 24.87 0.67 -20.25
C GLN A 73 24.33 1.84 -21.08
N ARG A 74 24.23 3.04 -20.49
CA ARG A 74 23.95 4.29 -21.24
C ARG A 74 25.18 5.13 -21.54
N HIS A 75 26.38 4.72 -21.10
CA HIS A 75 27.63 5.46 -21.32
C HIS A 75 28.63 4.79 -22.27
N HIS A 76 28.31 3.67 -22.92
CA HIS A 76 29.25 2.91 -23.78
C HIS A 76 28.71 2.56 -25.17
N ARG A 77 27.88 3.43 -25.76
CA ARG A 77 27.61 3.33 -27.20
C ARG A 77 27.36 4.70 -27.81
N ARG A 78 28.45 5.44 -28.08
CA ARG A 78 28.66 6.30 -29.26
C ARG A 78 29.93 7.13 -29.09
N GLU A 79 31.06 6.55 -29.47
CA GLU A 79 32.25 7.16 -30.10
C GLU A 79 32.89 5.96 -30.87
N ASP A 80 33.35 5.96 -32.12
CA ASP A 80 33.70 6.95 -33.16
C ASP A 80 34.23 6.13 -34.39
N PRO A 81 34.82 6.63 -35.50
CA PRO A 81 34.94 8.00 -36.07
C PRO A 81 34.78 8.10 -37.64
N VAL A 82 35.01 9.33 -38.13
CA VAL A 82 35.65 9.76 -39.40
C VAL A 82 34.73 10.38 -40.48
N GLY A 83 34.98 11.66 -40.76
CA GLY A 83 34.51 12.39 -41.94
C GLY A 83 34.77 13.90 -41.87
N ASP A 84 36.01 14.30 -42.12
CA ASP A 84 36.55 15.66 -42.29
C ASP A 84 35.77 16.52 -43.31
N VAL A 85 35.38 17.76 -42.97
CA VAL A 85 35.44 18.95 -43.86
C VAL A 85 35.57 20.24 -43.02
N THR A 86 36.57 21.04 -43.39
CA THR A 86 36.97 22.36 -42.88
C THR A 86 36.08 23.53 -43.34
N ARG A 87 35.88 24.55 -42.49
CA ARG A 87 36.30 25.98 -42.69
C ARG A 87 35.67 27.00 -41.73
N ASP A 88 36.48 28.03 -41.49
CA ASP A 88 36.42 29.21 -40.63
C ASP A 88 35.22 30.17 -40.79
N ILE A 89 34.89 30.95 -39.74
CA ILE A 89 35.10 32.42 -39.65
C ILE A 89 34.64 32.96 -38.27
N ALA A 90 35.33 34.03 -37.87
CA ALA A 90 35.49 34.63 -36.54
C ALA A 90 34.35 35.50 -35.97
N ALA A 91 34.48 35.72 -34.65
CA ALA A 91 34.25 36.93 -33.87
C ALA A 91 32.81 37.46 -33.62
N ALA A 92 32.40 37.46 -32.35
CA ALA A 92 32.12 38.69 -31.57
C ALA A 92 31.99 38.37 -30.06
N GLN A 93 32.62 39.20 -29.24
CA GLN A 93 32.61 39.17 -27.77
C GLN A 93 31.54 40.10 -27.19
N ALA A 94 31.20 39.82 -25.92
CA ALA A 94 30.43 40.60 -24.93
C ALA A 94 28.90 40.65 -25.15
N ASP A 95 28.03 40.43 -24.17
CA ASP A 95 28.08 40.83 -22.76
C ASP A 95 27.08 40.03 -21.88
N GLY A 96 27.29 40.01 -20.56
CA GLY A 96 26.22 40.03 -19.56
C GLY A 96 25.39 38.77 -19.23
N GLY A 97 25.84 38.01 -18.21
CA GLY A 97 25.07 37.88 -16.96
C GLY A 97 23.96 36.83 -16.82
N SER A 98 24.13 36.04 -15.75
CA SER A 98 23.13 35.29 -14.95
C SER A 98 22.57 33.96 -15.48
N ARG A 99 23.15 32.89 -14.91
CA ARG A 99 22.72 31.49 -14.86
C ARG A 99 21.28 31.35 -14.33
N GLU A 100 20.40 30.77 -15.14
CA GLU A 100 19.23 30.02 -14.68
C GLU A 100 19.63 28.55 -14.49
N GLU A 101 20.04 28.19 -13.28
CA GLU A 101 20.16 26.79 -12.84
C GLU A 101 19.67 26.66 -11.39
N THR A 102 18.36 26.72 -11.17
CA THR A 102 17.78 26.42 -9.83
C THR A 102 16.54 25.54 -9.86
N GLY A 103 16.03 25.14 -11.02
CA GLY A 103 14.77 24.37 -11.11
C GLY A 103 14.85 22.92 -10.58
N LYS A 104 15.96 22.20 -10.80
CA LYS A 104 16.02 20.75 -10.55
C LYS A 104 16.34 20.35 -9.11
N ALA A 105 17.12 21.15 -8.40
CA ALA A 105 17.55 20.86 -7.03
C ALA A 105 16.43 21.15 -6.02
N ASP A 106 15.62 22.18 -6.25
CA ASP A 106 14.47 22.52 -5.41
C ASP A 106 13.31 21.52 -5.54
N GLU A 107 13.14 20.92 -6.72
CA GLU A 107 12.13 19.88 -6.96
C GLU A 107 12.51 18.56 -6.29
N HIS A 108 13.78 18.13 -6.41
CA HIS A 108 14.31 16.96 -5.70
C HIS A 108 14.31 17.16 -4.18
N GLY A 109 14.65 18.37 -3.70
CA GLY A 109 14.59 18.72 -2.28
C GLY A 109 13.16 18.79 -1.73
N ARG A 110 12.18 19.22 -2.55
CA ARG A 110 10.75 19.16 -2.21
C ARG A 110 10.24 17.74 -2.16
N GLU A 111 10.57 16.89 -3.13
CA GLU A 111 10.16 15.48 -3.14
C GLU A 111 10.83 14.68 -1.99
N GLN A 112 12.08 15.00 -1.64
CA GLN A 112 12.76 14.47 -0.46
C GLN A 112 12.17 14.98 0.86
N ARG A 113 11.76 16.26 0.96
CA ARG A 113 11.05 16.78 2.14
C ARG A 113 9.62 16.24 2.26
N LEU A 114 8.89 16.09 1.16
CA LEU A 114 7.54 15.48 1.13
C LEU A 114 7.58 13.98 1.41
N SER A 115 8.68 13.29 1.07
CA SER A 115 8.87 11.86 1.39
C SER A 115 9.31 11.60 2.83
N GLN A 116 9.91 12.58 3.51
CA GLN A 116 10.28 12.48 4.93
C GLN A 116 9.27 13.15 5.89
N GLN A 117 8.51 14.16 5.45
CA GLN A 117 7.49 14.81 6.26
C GLN A 117 6.18 14.01 6.25
N GLN A 118 6.07 13.20 7.30
CA GLN A 118 4.86 12.59 7.87
C GLN A 118 4.28 11.34 7.18
N ILE A 119 4.89 10.20 7.49
CA ILE A 119 4.18 8.90 7.66
C ILE A 119 3.39 8.95 8.98
N ILE A 120 2.64 10.03 9.23
CA ILE A 120 1.72 10.10 10.36
C ILE A 120 0.33 9.81 9.79
N PRO A 121 -0.34 8.73 10.22
CA PRO A 121 -1.71 8.47 9.81
C PRO A 121 -2.63 9.61 10.28
N SER A 122 -3.57 10.03 9.43
CA SER A 122 -4.63 10.95 9.85
C SER A 122 -5.42 10.37 11.05
N PRO A 123 -5.56 11.11 12.17
CA PRO A 123 -6.36 10.65 13.31
C PRO A 123 -7.81 10.34 12.95
N PHE A 124 -8.42 11.15 12.07
CA PHE A 124 -9.76 10.90 11.53
C PHE A 124 -9.86 9.52 10.88
N VAL A 125 -8.89 9.17 10.03
CA VAL A 125 -8.88 7.86 9.36
C VAL A 125 -8.67 6.73 10.37
N ILE A 126 -7.76 6.87 11.33
CA ILE A 126 -7.51 5.85 12.37
C ILE A 126 -8.76 5.57 13.20
N ASP A 127 -9.45 6.62 13.65
CA ASP A 127 -10.67 6.48 14.45
C ASP A 127 -11.76 5.73 13.67
N TRP A 128 -11.91 6.04 12.39
CA TRP A 128 -12.90 5.36 11.54
C TRP A 128 -12.51 3.92 11.17
N ILE A 129 -11.23 3.62 10.98
CA ILE A 129 -10.75 2.23 10.81
C ILE A 129 -11.23 1.38 11.99
N ALA A 130 -11.04 1.87 13.23
CA ALA A 130 -11.46 1.17 14.43
C ALA A 130 -13.00 0.98 14.49
N ARG A 131 -13.77 2.01 14.11
CA ARG A 131 -15.25 1.94 14.07
C ARG A 131 -15.75 0.91 13.06
N VAL A 132 -15.23 0.92 11.84
CA VAL A 132 -15.62 -0.04 10.80
C VAL A 132 -15.19 -1.46 11.20
N ALA A 133 -14.00 -1.61 11.79
CA ALA A 133 -13.53 -2.88 12.33
C ALA A 133 -14.38 -3.39 13.52
N GLY A 134 -15.02 -2.52 14.29
CA GLY A 134 -15.93 -2.91 15.37
C GLY A 134 -17.33 -3.29 14.88
N ALA A 135 -17.78 -2.73 13.75
CA ALA A 135 -19.16 -2.84 13.28
C ALA A 135 -19.43 -4.04 12.37
N GLN A 136 -18.41 -4.66 11.77
CA GLN A 136 -18.55 -5.73 10.79
C GLN A 136 -17.68 -6.95 11.16
N PRO A 137 -18.15 -8.19 10.99
CA PRO A 137 -17.34 -9.37 11.24
C PRO A 137 -16.22 -9.52 10.20
N ALA A 138 -15.11 -10.15 10.60
CA ALA A 138 -14.05 -10.57 9.69
C ALA A 138 -14.45 -11.83 8.88
N PRO A 139 -13.86 -12.06 7.69
CA PRO A 139 -12.84 -11.25 7.02
C PRO A 139 -13.42 -10.03 6.29
N ARG A 140 -12.68 -8.91 6.32
CA ARG A 140 -13.02 -7.65 5.65
C ARG A 140 -11.86 -7.24 4.75
N ARG A 141 -12.18 -6.62 3.61
CA ARG A 141 -11.19 -6.09 2.67
C ARG A 141 -11.14 -4.58 2.76
N ALA A 142 -9.92 -4.03 2.83
CA ALA A 142 -9.69 -2.60 2.75
C ALA A 142 -8.81 -2.23 1.56
N LEU A 143 -9.10 -1.09 0.92
CA LEU A 143 -8.26 -0.48 -0.11
C LEU A 143 -7.74 0.87 0.38
N ASP A 144 -6.42 1.03 0.43
CA ASP A 144 -5.72 2.32 0.57
C ASP A 144 -5.43 2.86 -0.84
N LEU A 145 -6.19 3.87 -1.28
CA LEU A 145 -6.13 4.42 -2.63
C LEU A 145 -5.18 5.62 -2.69
N ALA A 146 -4.28 5.62 -3.68
CA ALA A 146 -3.12 6.51 -3.73
C ALA A 146 -2.29 6.41 -2.44
N MET A 147 -1.99 5.15 -2.06
CA MET A 147 -1.45 4.80 -0.75
C MET A 147 -0.09 5.44 -0.43
N GLY A 148 0.65 5.88 -1.45
CA GLY A 148 2.04 6.29 -1.33
C GLY A 148 2.87 5.22 -0.61
N ARG A 149 3.52 5.61 0.49
CA ARG A 149 4.33 4.74 1.35
C ARG A 149 3.52 4.00 2.42
N GLY A 150 2.19 3.93 2.26
CA GLY A 150 1.31 3.10 3.09
C GLY A 150 1.03 3.64 4.48
N ARG A 151 0.84 4.97 4.62
CA ARG A 151 0.56 5.60 5.92
C ARG A 151 -0.69 5.03 6.60
N HIS A 152 -1.64 4.50 5.82
CA HIS A 152 -2.88 3.89 6.33
C HIS A 152 -2.93 2.37 6.12
N ALA A 153 -2.17 1.83 5.17
CA ALA A 153 -2.08 0.39 4.93
C ALA A 153 -1.69 -0.44 6.17
N LEU A 154 -0.66 -0.03 6.93
CA LEU A 154 -0.28 -0.78 8.13
C LEU A 154 -1.35 -0.71 9.24
N PRO A 155 -1.91 0.47 9.60
CA PRO A 155 -3.07 0.55 10.49
C PRO A 155 -4.26 -0.32 10.08
N LEU A 156 -4.58 -0.39 8.79
CA LEU A 156 -5.63 -1.28 8.26
C LEU A 156 -5.30 -2.76 8.53
N ALA A 157 -4.07 -3.18 8.25
CA ALA A 157 -3.64 -4.56 8.48
C ALA A 157 -3.67 -4.92 9.99
N ARG A 158 -3.23 -4.00 10.86
CA ARG A 158 -3.33 -4.14 12.33
C ARG A 158 -4.78 -4.26 12.82
N ALA A 159 -5.73 -3.63 12.13
CA ALA A 159 -7.16 -3.77 12.38
C ALA A 159 -7.79 -5.03 11.73
N ALA A 160 -6.97 -6.01 11.33
CA ALA A 160 -7.37 -7.28 10.75
C ALA A 160 -8.17 -7.17 9.44
N PHE A 161 -7.92 -6.13 8.64
CA PHE A 161 -8.37 -6.10 7.25
C PHE A 161 -7.40 -6.88 6.34
N ASP A 162 -7.94 -7.65 5.39
CA ASP A 162 -7.21 -8.08 4.19
C ASP A 162 -6.93 -6.82 3.36
N THR A 163 -5.71 -6.30 3.50
CA THR A 163 -5.36 -4.95 3.12
C THR A 163 -4.73 -4.93 1.73
N PHE A 164 -5.29 -4.09 0.87
CA PHE A 164 -4.80 -3.78 -0.46
C PHE A 164 -4.43 -2.31 -0.50
N GLY A 165 -3.43 -1.94 -1.29
CA GLY A 165 -3.12 -0.54 -1.55
C GLY A 165 -2.67 -0.34 -2.99
N VAL A 166 -3.02 0.82 -3.56
CA VAL A 166 -2.68 1.17 -4.95
C VAL A 166 -2.01 2.53 -5.02
N ASP A 167 -0.93 2.63 -5.78
CA ASP A 167 -0.27 3.89 -6.13
C ASP A 167 0.46 3.74 -7.48
N ILE A 168 0.69 4.86 -8.17
CA ILE A 168 1.44 4.86 -9.44
C ILE A 168 2.95 4.66 -9.21
N ARG A 169 3.45 4.99 -8.02
CA ARG A 169 4.87 4.94 -7.69
C ARG A 169 5.26 3.58 -7.12
N PHE A 170 5.93 2.78 -7.94
CA PHE A 170 6.39 1.44 -7.58
C PHE A 170 7.25 1.40 -6.31
N ASP A 171 8.19 2.34 -6.16
CA ASP A 171 9.06 2.42 -4.99
C ASP A 171 8.26 2.66 -3.70
N ALA A 172 7.25 3.54 -3.76
CA ALA A 172 6.39 3.84 -2.63
C ALA A 172 5.54 2.61 -2.22
N VAL A 173 4.91 1.92 -3.18
CA VAL A 173 4.15 0.69 -2.93
C VAL A 173 5.06 -0.40 -2.37
N ARG A 174 6.24 -0.61 -2.97
CA ARG A 174 7.22 -1.60 -2.49
C ARG A 174 7.61 -1.31 -1.05
N ASP A 175 7.97 -0.06 -0.74
CA ASP A 175 8.42 0.32 0.60
C ASP A 175 7.29 0.14 1.62
N ALA A 176 6.03 0.43 1.27
CA ALA A 176 4.87 0.17 2.12
C ALA A 176 4.69 -1.32 2.46
N VAL A 177 4.81 -2.20 1.45
CA VAL A 177 4.69 -3.65 1.63
C VAL A 177 5.83 -4.18 2.49
N VAL A 178 7.07 -3.74 2.25
CA VAL A 178 8.25 -4.13 3.05
C VAL A 178 8.11 -3.67 4.50
N SER A 179 7.69 -2.43 4.74
CA SER A 179 7.48 -1.92 6.09
C SER A 179 6.39 -2.69 6.84
N ALA A 180 5.28 -3.04 6.18
CA ALA A 180 4.25 -3.86 6.81
C ALA A 180 4.75 -5.28 7.13
N ALA A 181 5.49 -5.89 6.22
CA ALA A 181 6.06 -7.23 6.41
C ALA A 181 7.09 -7.27 7.55
N ALA A 182 7.91 -6.23 7.69
CA ALA A 182 8.86 -6.10 8.81
C ALA A 182 8.16 -6.07 10.18
N GLU A 183 6.88 -5.71 10.22
CA GLU A 183 6.05 -5.74 11.41
C GLU A 183 5.15 -6.99 11.53
N GLY A 184 5.32 -7.97 10.64
CA GLY A 184 4.55 -9.21 10.63
C GLY A 184 3.15 -9.10 10.01
N PHE A 185 2.88 -8.03 9.25
CA PHE A 185 1.60 -7.83 8.57
C PHE A 185 1.72 -8.00 7.05
N VAL A 186 0.62 -8.45 6.42
CA VAL A 186 0.53 -8.60 4.97
C VAL A 186 -0.26 -7.43 4.39
N VAL A 187 0.37 -6.68 3.49
CA VAL A 187 -0.27 -5.68 2.63
C VAL A 187 -0.06 -6.11 1.18
N ARG A 188 -1.13 -6.14 0.39
CA ARG A 188 -1.10 -6.48 -1.04
C ARG A 188 -0.98 -5.18 -1.84
N GLY A 189 0.21 -4.91 -2.37
CA GLY A 189 0.48 -3.69 -3.14
C GLY A 189 0.10 -3.84 -4.61
N TRP A 190 -0.49 -2.81 -5.20
CA TRP A 190 -0.85 -2.73 -6.61
C TRP A 190 -0.21 -1.47 -7.21
N CYS A 191 0.77 -1.63 -8.10
CA CYS A 191 1.38 -0.50 -8.77
C CYS A 191 0.62 -0.21 -10.07
N ALA A 192 -0.15 0.87 -10.11
CA ALA A 192 -0.96 1.21 -11.28
C ALA A 192 -1.28 2.69 -11.41
N ASP A 193 -1.44 3.11 -12.66
CA ASP A 193 -2.03 4.38 -13.05
C ASP A 193 -3.57 4.24 -13.07
N LEU A 194 -4.24 4.87 -12.10
CA LEU A 194 -5.70 4.82 -11.97
C LEU A 194 -6.45 5.52 -13.11
N THR A 195 -5.76 6.28 -13.98
CA THR A 195 -6.35 6.84 -15.21
C THR A 195 -6.50 5.79 -16.31
N ARG A 196 -5.75 4.69 -16.23
CA ARG A 196 -5.73 3.60 -17.22
C ARG A 196 -6.32 2.30 -16.69
N HIS A 197 -6.32 2.14 -15.39
CA HIS A 197 -6.64 0.88 -14.73
C HIS A 197 -7.82 1.08 -13.78
N PRO A 198 -9.02 0.57 -14.15
CA PRO A 198 -10.22 0.82 -13.37
C PRO A 198 -10.18 0.10 -12.02
N LEU A 199 -10.79 0.72 -11.02
CA LEU A 199 -10.96 0.09 -9.71
C LEU A 199 -12.00 -1.05 -9.81
N PRO A 200 -11.80 -2.19 -9.12
CA PRO A 200 -12.72 -3.30 -9.23
C PRO A 200 -14.01 -3.03 -8.43
N PRO A 201 -15.21 -3.22 -9.00
CA PRO A 201 -16.48 -2.93 -8.33
C PRO A 201 -16.83 -3.96 -7.26
N GLY A 202 -17.48 -3.53 -6.18
CA GLY A 202 -18.08 -4.39 -5.16
C GLY A 202 -17.08 -5.28 -4.40
N ARG A 203 -15.85 -4.81 -4.20
CA ARG A 203 -14.76 -5.63 -3.65
C ARG A 203 -14.41 -5.33 -2.20
N PHE A 204 -14.63 -4.12 -1.73
CA PHE A 204 -14.09 -3.66 -0.45
C PHE A 204 -15.17 -3.27 0.55
N ASP A 205 -14.93 -3.63 1.81
CA ASP A 205 -15.74 -3.23 2.96
C ASP A 205 -15.34 -1.83 3.44
N LEU A 206 -14.09 -1.42 3.16
CA LEU A 206 -13.53 -0.12 3.46
C LEU A 206 -12.66 0.39 2.31
N VAL A 207 -12.88 1.62 1.86
CA VAL A 207 -11.97 2.34 0.94
C VAL A 207 -11.49 3.60 1.63
N VAL A 208 -10.18 3.81 1.66
CA VAL A 208 -9.52 5.00 2.22
C VAL A 208 -8.90 5.79 1.08
N VAL A 209 -9.24 7.08 1.01
CA VAL A 209 -8.62 8.05 0.10
C VAL A 209 -8.09 9.18 0.96
N SER A 210 -6.77 9.37 0.99
CA SER A 210 -6.14 10.38 1.84
C SER A 210 -5.13 11.20 1.03
N ARG A 211 -5.27 12.52 1.07
CA ARG A 211 -4.37 13.50 0.40
C ARG A 211 -4.20 13.23 -1.10
N TYR A 212 -5.29 12.81 -1.72
CA TYR A 212 -5.39 12.56 -3.16
C TYR A 212 -6.70 13.15 -3.66
N LEU A 213 -6.72 13.61 -4.92
CA LEU A 213 -7.91 14.13 -5.57
C LEU A 213 -7.83 13.81 -7.07
N GLN A 214 -8.79 13.01 -7.54
CA GLN A 214 -9.08 12.81 -8.96
C GLN A 214 -10.60 12.76 -9.11
N ARG A 215 -11.17 13.79 -9.74
CA ARG A 215 -12.63 14.04 -9.73
C ARG A 215 -13.42 12.98 -10.50
N ASP A 216 -12.86 12.51 -11.61
CA ASP A 216 -13.42 11.47 -12.47
C ASP A 216 -13.46 10.07 -11.83
N LEU A 217 -12.69 9.83 -10.74
CA LEU A 217 -12.74 8.57 -10.00
C LEU A 217 -13.88 8.48 -8.98
N SER A 218 -14.56 9.57 -8.65
CA SER A 218 -15.61 9.60 -7.60
C SER A 218 -16.62 8.46 -7.72
N ARG A 219 -17.21 8.27 -8.91
CA ARG A 219 -18.14 7.17 -9.19
C ARG A 219 -17.47 5.80 -9.07
N SER A 220 -16.28 5.62 -9.64
CA SER A 220 -15.55 4.35 -9.58
C SER A 220 -15.20 3.96 -8.14
N ILE A 221 -14.80 4.93 -7.30
CA ILE A 221 -14.53 4.73 -5.87
C ILE A 221 -15.79 4.24 -5.14
N ALA A 222 -16.94 4.87 -5.38
CA ALA A 222 -18.21 4.42 -4.82
C ALA A 222 -18.59 3.02 -5.31
N ASP A 223 -18.35 2.72 -6.60
CA ASP A 223 -18.65 1.40 -7.18
C ASP A 223 -17.78 0.28 -6.59
N THR A 224 -16.54 0.59 -6.21
CA THR A 224 -15.58 -0.33 -5.58
C THR A 224 -16.01 -0.83 -4.20
N LEU A 225 -16.85 -0.07 -3.49
CA LEU A 225 -17.44 -0.51 -2.23
C LEU A 225 -18.45 -1.64 -2.46
N LYS A 226 -18.43 -2.63 -1.56
CA LYS A 226 -19.55 -3.57 -1.37
C LYS A 226 -20.78 -2.83 -0.85
N ALA A 227 -21.95 -3.46 -0.95
CA ALA A 227 -23.13 -2.99 -0.24
C ALA A 227 -22.84 -2.95 1.28
N GLY A 228 -23.13 -1.82 1.93
CA GLY A 228 -22.78 -1.57 3.33
C GLY A 228 -21.32 -1.20 3.58
N GLY A 229 -20.50 -1.11 2.53
CA GLY A 229 -19.10 -0.69 2.62
C GLY A 229 -18.98 0.80 2.92
N VAL A 230 -17.85 1.20 3.51
CA VAL A 230 -17.58 2.57 3.95
C VAL A 230 -16.44 3.21 3.15
N LEU A 231 -16.66 4.43 2.66
CA LEU A 231 -15.64 5.32 2.14
C LEU A 231 -15.16 6.25 3.26
N LEU A 232 -13.84 6.34 3.42
CA LEU A 232 -13.18 7.41 4.16
C LEU A 232 -12.41 8.27 3.17
N TYR A 233 -12.69 9.57 3.14
CA TYR A 233 -12.03 10.51 2.24
C TYR A 233 -11.56 11.73 3.04
N GLU A 234 -10.25 12.01 3.04
CA GLU A 234 -9.69 13.28 3.55
C GLU A 234 -8.75 13.90 2.50
N THR A 235 -8.98 15.14 2.08
CA THR A 235 -8.00 15.85 1.24
C THR A 235 -8.12 17.37 1.39
N PHE A 236 -7.17 18.10 0.81
CA PHE A 236 -7.05 19.55 0.97
C PHE A 236 -8.20 20.31 0.30
N THR A 237 -8.60 21.43 0.91
CA THR A 237 -9.53 22.39 0.31
C THR A 237 -8.76 23.61 -0.21
N THR A 238 -9.39 24.41 -1.07
CA THR A 238 -8.83 25.67 -1.58
C THR A 238 -8.37 26.64 -0.49
N ALA A 239 -8.93 26.58 0.72
CA ALA A 239 -8.47 27.36 1.87
C ALA A 239 -7.02 27.03 2.29
N GLN A 240 -6.47 25.88 1.89
CA GLN A 240 -5.09 25.47 2.19
C GLN A 240 -4.07 26.45 1.60
N LEU A 241 -4.41 27.15 0.51
CA LEU A 241 -3.56 28.15 -0.12
C LEU A 241 -3.11 29.25 0.85
N ALA A 242 -3.95 29.60 1.84
CA ALA A 242 -3.64 30.62 2.84
C ALA A 242 -2.50 30.20 3.79
N HIS A 243 -2.21 28.91 3.92
CA HIS A 243 -1.16 28.39 4.81
C HIS A 243 0.24 28.40 4.17
N GLY A 244 0.36 28.68 2.87
CA GLY A 244 1.65 28.75 2.15
C GLY A 244 2.36 27.39 1.95
N VAL A 245 1.81 26.30 2.49
CA VAL A 245 2.32 24.92 2.43
C VAL A 245 1.29 23.97 1.82
N GLY A 246 1.76 22.85 1.26
CA GLY A 246 0.89 21.86 0.60
C GLY A 246 0.67 22.14 -0.89
N PRO A 247 -0.31 21.48 -1.53
CA PRO A 247 -0.56 21.61 -2.95
C PRO A 247 -1.05 23.02 -3.31
N ARG A 248 -0.62 23.50 -4.48
CA ARG A 248 -1.02 24.81 -5.04
C ARG A 248 -1.88 24.70 -6.29
N SER A 249 -1.87 23.53 -6.95
CA SER A 249 -2.70 23.30 -8.12
C SER A 249 -4.17 23.20 -7.70
N PRO A 250 -5.09 23.93 -8.35
CA PRO A 250 -6.53 23.74 -8.17
C PRO A 250 -7.01 22.30 -8.41
N ASP A 251 -6.28 21.54 -9.23
CA ASP A 251 -6.60 20.14 -9.51
C ASP A 251 -6.47 19.24 -8.27
N HIS A 252 -5.75 19.69 -7.25
CA HIS A 252 -5.51 18.96 -5.99
C HIS A 252 -6.22 19.59 -4.79
N LEU A 253 -7.10 20.57 -5.02
CA LEU A 253 -7.79 21.32 -3.98
C LEU A 253 -9.30 21.25 -4.21
N LEU A 254 -10.04 20.86 -3.18
CA LEU A 254 -11.49 20.86 -3.19
C LEU A 254 -12.05 22.29 -3.08
N LEU A 255 -13.09 22.58 -3.85
CA LEU A 255 -13.98 23.70 -3.59
C LEU A 255 -14.82 23.43 -2.31
N PRO A 256 -15.30 24.47 -1.62
CA PRO A 256 -16.17 24.28 -0.46
C PRO A 256 -17.40 23.44 -0.81
N GLY A 257 -17.70 22.42 -0.01
CA GLY A 257 -18.83 21.51 -0.24
C GLY A 257 -18.62 20.45 -1.31
N GLU A 258 -17.51 20.50 -2.08
CA GLU A 258 -17.31 19.66 -3.26
C GLU A 258 -17.27 18.17 -2.91
N LEU A 259 -16.54 17.80 -1.85
CA LEU A 259 -16.41 16.39 -1.45
C LEU A 259 -17.76 15.79 -1.04
N ARG A 260 -18.57 16.54 -0.31
CA ARG A 260 -19.92 16.11 0.08
C ARG A 260 -20.81 15.94 -1.15
N GLY A 261 -20.73 16.87 -2.10
CA GLY A 261 -21.48 16.80 -3.35
C GLY A 261 -21.08 15.60 -4.23
N ALA A 262 -19.78 15.30 -4.31
CA ALA A 262 -19.25 14.21 -5.13
C ALA A 262 -19.73 12.81 -4.70
N PHE A 263 -20.15 12.65 -3.44
CA PHE A 263 -20.62 11.39 -2.87
C PHE A 263 -22.03 11.51 -2.27
N ALA A 264 -22.86 12.42 -2.79
CA ALA A 264 -24.22 12.64 -2.30
C ALA A 264 -25.15 11.42 -2.45
N ASP A 265 -24.81 10.48 -3.32
CA ASP A 265 -25.53 9.21 -3.52
C ASP A 265 -25.23 8.17 -2.42
N LEU A 266 -24.25 8.41 -1.55
CA LEU A 266 -23.92 7.58 -0.39
C LEU A 266 -24.57 8.14 0.88
N GLU A 267 -24.83 7.29 1.86
CA GLU A 267 -25.25 7.71 3.20
C GLU A 267 -24.08 8.41 3.91
N ILE A 268 -24.16 9.73 4.06
CA ILE A 268 -23.14 10.51 4.76
C ILE A 268 -23.23 10.27 6.27
N LEU A 269 -22.24 9.58 6.82
CA LEU A 269 -22.13 9.29 8.26
C LEU A 269 -21.43 10.42 9.02
N PHE A 270 -20.48 11.08 8.35
CA PHE A 270 -19.74 12.20 8.90
C PHE A 270 -19.20 13.08 7.77
N TYR A 271 -19.22 14.39 7.99
CA TYR A 271 -18.62 15.37 7.10
C TYR A 271 -18.18 16.61 7.87
N GLU A 272 -16.97 17.08 7.59
CA GLU A 272 -16.49 18.37 8.08
C GLU A 272 -15.54 19.02 7.06
N GLU A 273 -15.46 20.34 7.09
CA GLU A 273 -14.39 21.12 6.47
C GLU A 273 -13.74 21.97 7.55
N VAL A 274 -12.44 21.78 7.76
CA VAL A 274 -11.64 22.53 8.73
C VAL A 274 -10.65 23.41 7.99
N ILE A 275 -10.19 24.47 8.64
CA ILE A 275 -9.20 25.42 8.10
C ILE A 275 -7.90 25.44 8.91
N SER A 276 -7.78 24.63 9.96
CA SER A 276 -6.61 24.61 10.85
C SER A 276 -6.50 23.25 11.56
N PRO A 277 -5.28 22.72 11.80
CA PRO A 277 -3.97 23.28 11.42
C PRO A 277 -3.70 23.24 9.91
N GLU A 278 -4.43 22.40 9.19
CA GLU A 278 -4.48 22.35 7.72
C GLU A 278 -5.93 22.52 7.29
N ALA A 279 -6.13 23.07 6.10
CA ALA A 279 -7.45 23.17 5.51
C ALA A 279 -7.80 21.90 4.73
N VAL A 280 -8.66 21.07 5.31
CA VAL A 280 -9.04 19.76 4.76
C VAL A 280 -10.54 19.54 4.87
N ALA A 281 -11.09 18.83 3.88
CA ALA A 281 -12.42 18.24 3.97
C ALA A 281 -12.27 16.77 4.35
N ARG A 282 -13.14 16.29 5.24
CA ARG A 282 -13.19 14.89 5.68
C ARG A 282 -14.60 14.36 5.51
N LEU A 283 -14.68 13.12 5.05
CA LEU A 283 -15.94 12.43 4.78
C LEU A 283 -15.82 10.97 5.23
N ALA A 284 -16.83 10.51 5.97
CA ALA A 284 -17.15 9.09 6.08
C ALA A 284 -18.55 8.87 5.49
N ALA A 285 -18.65 7.99 4.50
CA ALA A 285 -19.91 7.72 3.81
C ALA A 285 -20.09 6.22 3.59
N LYS A 286 -21.33 5.74 3.63
CA LYS A 286 -21.68 4.32 3.49
C LYS A 286 -22.50 4.08 2.23
N LYS A 287 -22.20 2.99 1.53
CA LYS A 287 -22.93 2.52 0.36
C LYS A 287 -24.14 1.67 0.71
#